data_AF-A0A3R8SPJ6-F1
#
_entry.id   AF-A0A3R8SPJ6-F1
#
_cell.length_a   1.000
_cell.length_b   1.000
_cell.length_c   1.000
_cell.angle_alpha   90.00
_cell.angle_beta   90.00
_cell.angle_gamma   90.00
#
_symmetry.space_group_name_H-M   'P 1'
#
loop_
_entity.id
_entity.type
_entity.pdbx_description
1 polymer ?
#
loop_
_entity_poly.entity_id
_entity_poly.type
_entity_poly.pdbx_seq_one_letter_code
_entity_poly.pdbx_strand_id
1 'polypeptide(L)' 'IQFKKTVPKSFAIKDELLHLIVQAFKEIGQKEITDDFLNQIKPSILHLNEQVIQKQLKYAPVWIQKIINNLYTTR' A
#
# COMPACT_ATOMS: atom_id res chain seq x y z
N ILE A 1 -26.40 -15.53 11.26
CA ILE A 1 -25.18 -14.74 10.98
C ILE A 1 -24.69 -15.07 9.57
N GLN A 2 -25.03 -14.26 8.57
CA GLN A 2 -24.48 -14.44 7.22
C GLN A 2 -23.19 -13.61 7.14
N PHE A 3 -22.04 -14.26 7.35
CA PHE A 3 -20.76 -13.64 7.05
C PHE A 3 -20.65 -13.51 5.54
N LYS A 4 -20.99 -12.33 5.01
CA LYS A 4 -20.71 -11.99 3.62
C LYS A 4 -19.20 -12.08 3.44
N LYS A 5 -18.73 -13.03 2.63
CA LYS A 5 -17.32 -13.14 2.23
C LYS A 5 -16.96 -11.91 1.40
N THR A 6 -16.60 -10.81 2.05
CA THR A 6 -15.91 -9.71 1.39
C THR A 6 -14.45 -9.84 1.76
N VAL A 7 -13.74 -10.78 1.13
CA VAL A 7 -12.28 -10.71 1.10
C VAL A 7 -11.95 -9.45 0.29
N PRO A 8 -11.41 -8.39 0.92
CA PRO A 8 -11.06 -7.20 0.18
C PRO A 8 -9.97 -7.59 -0.83
N LYS A 9 -10.00 -7.05 -2.05
CA LYS A 9 -9.00 -7.34 -3.09
C LYS A 9 -7.55 -7.14 -2.63
N SER A 10 -7.31 -6.34 -1.57
CA SER A 10 -5.99 -6.22 -0.92
C SER A 10 -5.48 -7.52 -0.29
N PHE A 11 -6.35 -8.47 0.06
CA PHE A 11 -5.93 -9.79 0.58
C PHE A 11 -5.23 -10.64 -0.48
N ALA A 12 -5.34 -10.29 -1.77
CA ALA A 12 -4.61 -10.92 -2.85
C ALA A 12 -3.12 -10.53 -2.90
N ILE A 13 -2.69 -9.58 -2.06
CA ILE A 13 -1.29 -9.22 -1.90
C ILE A 13 -0.58 -10.38 -1.19
N LYS A 14 0.22 -11.14 -1.95
CA LYS A 14 1.03 -12.25 -1.46
C LYS A 14 2.27 -11.81 -0.68
N ASP A 15 2.66 -10.55 -0.84
CA ASP A 15 3.84 -10.01 -0.19
C ASP A 15 3.44 -9.38 1.14
N GLU A 16 4.00 -9.91 2.22
CA GLU A 16 3.64 -9.50 3.57
C GLU A 16 3.97 -8.01 3.81
N LEU A 17 5.08 -7.53 3.25
CA LEU A 17 5.52 -6.15 3.45
C LEU A 17 4.61 -5.16 2.69
N LEU A 18 4.24 -5.47 1.44
CA LEU A 18 3.25 -4.66 0.72
C LEU A 18 1.88 -4.70 1.40
N HIS A 19 1.47 -5.84 1.96
CA HIS A 19 0.22 -5.94 2.69
C HIS A 19 0.24 -5.04 3.93
N LEU A 20 1.31 -5.10 4.73
CA LEU A 20 1.50 -4.25 5.92
C LEU A 20 1.48 -2.77 5.56
N ILE A 21 2.17 -2.38 4.49
CA ILE A 21 2.16 -0.98 4.02
C ILE A 21 0.76 -0.55 3.62
N VAL A 22 0.05 -1.36 2.82
CA VAL A 22 -1.33 -1.07 2.41
C VAL A 22 -2.27 -0.99 3.61
N GLN A 23 -2.05 -1.82 4.64
CA GLN A 23 -2.82 -1.79 5.87
C GLN A 23 -2.53 -0.52 6.68
N ALA A 24 -1.26 -0.16 6.89
CA ALA A 24 -0.87 1.06 7.58
C ALA A 24 -1.46 2.31 6.91
N PHE A 25 -1.37 2.38 5.58
CA PHE A 25 -2.03 3.43 4.80
C PHE A 25 -3.54 3.47 5.06
N LYS A 26 -4.22 2.33 5.05
CA LYS A 26 -5.67 2.27 5.31
C LYS A 26 -6.05 2.68 6.73
N GLU A 27 -5.21 2.33 7.70
CA GLU A 27 -5.44 2.60 9.12
C GLU A 27 -5.36 4.11 9.41
N ILE A 28 -4.39 4.80 8.80
CA ILE A 28 -4.32 6.27 8.84
C ILE A 28 -5.45 6.89 8.01
N GLY A 29 -5.70 6.35 6.82
CA GLY A 29 -6.71 6.85 5.90
C GLY A 29 -6.20 8.03 5.05
N GLN A 30 -6.81 8.19 3.88
CA GLN A 30 -6.33 9.11 2.83
C GLN A 30 -6.23 10.58 3.26
N LYS A 31 -7.02 11.02 4.25
CA LYS A 31 -7.08 12.43 4.68
C LYS A 31 -6.05 12.80 5.74
N GLU A 32 -5.52 11.82 6.46
CA GLU A 32 -4.63 12.02 7.62
C GLU A 32 -3.17 11.67 7.27
N ILE A 33 -2.85 11.53 5.99
CA ILE A 33 -1.49 11.18 5.53
C ILE A 33 -0.60 12.41 5.69
N THR A 34 0.23 12.38 6.73
CA THR A 34 1.23 13.41 7.02
C THR A 34 2.56 13.09 6.33
N ASP A 35 3.34 14.12 6.00
CA ASP A 35 4.69 13.98 5.46
C ASP A 35 5.63 13.15 6.35
N ASP A 36 5.48 13.23 7.67
CA ASP A 36 6.23 12.41 8.63
C ASP A 36 5.99 10.91 8.42
N PHE A 37 4.71 10.52 8.31
CA PHE A 37 4.33 9.14 8.01
C PHE A 37 4.86 8.67 6.65
N LEU A 38 4.78 9.54 5.63
CA LEU A 38 5.36 9.24 4.32
C LEU A 38 6.87 9.03 4.42
N ASN A 39 7.59 9.85 5.17
CA ASN A 39 9.02 9.69 5.39
C ASN A 39 9.36 8.40 6.15
N GLN A 40 8.53 7.99 7.11
CA GLN A 40 8.73 6.75 7.85
C GLN A 40 8.45 5.50 7.00
N ILE A 41 7.44 5.54 6.12
CA ILE A 41 7.08 4.40 5.25
C ILE A 41 7.92 4.34 3.98
N LYS A 42 8.43 5.46 3.48
CA LYS A 42 9.29 5.52 2.29
C LYS A 42 10.44 4.49 2.29
N PRO A 43 11.23 4.30 3.36
CA PRO A 43 12.27 3.27 3.39
C PRO A 43 11.71 1.84 3.31
N SER A 44 10.52 1.57 3.85
CA SER A 44 9.84 0.28 3.71
C SER A 44 9.39 0.03 2.28
N ILE A 45 8.88 1.07 1.59
CA ILE A 45 8.52 1.01 0.16
C ILE A 45 9.78 0.81 -0.70
N LEU A 46 10.90 1.44 -0.35
CA LEU A 46 12.17 1.27 -1.06
C LEU A 46 12.78 -0.11 -0.87
N HIS A 47 12.57 -0.74 0.29
CA HIS A 47 12.97 -2.13 0.56
C HIS A 47 12.10 -3.15 -0.16
N LEU A 48 10.90 -2.77 -0.61
CA LEU A 48 10.05 -3.65 -1.38
C LEU A 48 10.66 -3.94 -2.74
N ASN A 49 10.55 -5.20 -3.15
CA ASN A 49 10.93 -5.60 -4.49
C ASN A 49 10.12 -4.84 -5.54
N GLU A 50 10.80 -4.16 -6.48
CA GLU A 50 10.14 -3.45 -7.58
C GLU A 50 9.19 -4.38 -8.36
N GLN A 51 9.54 -5.66 -8.50
CA GLN A 51 8.67 -6.67 -9.11
C GLN A 51 7.35 -6.89 -8.34
N VAL A 52 7.41 -6.85 -7.01
CA VAL A 52 6.23 -6.97 -6.15
C VAL A 52 5.36 -5.73 -6.33
N ILE A 53 5.94 -4.54 -6.35
CA ILE A 53 5.19 -3.32 -6.57
C ILE A 53 4.52 -3.35 -7.94
N GLN A 54 5.26 -3.63 -9.02
CA GLN A 54 4.69 -3.71 -10.36
C GLN A 54 3.56 -4.75 -10.49
N LYS A 55 3.70 -5.93 -9.88
CA LYS A 55 2.71 -7.01 -10.00
C LYS A 55 1.56 -6.92 -9.00
N GLN A 56 1.78 -6.36 -7.81
CA GLN A 56 0.84 -6.44 -6.69
C GLN A 56 0.26 -5.08 -6.28
N LEU A 57 0.91 -3.96 -6.60
CA LEU A 57 0.37 -2.62 -6.35
C LEU A 57 -1.01 -2.43 -6.97
N LYS A 58 -1.29 -3.11 -8.10
CA LYS A 58 -2.61 -3.13 -8.75
C LYS A 58 -3.75 -3.64 -7.85
N TYR A 59 -3.43 -4.41 -6.80
CA TYR A 59 -4.41 -4.90 -5.80
C TYR A 59 -4.64 -3.90 -4.66
N ALA A 60 -3.83 -2.85 -4.55
CA ALA A 60 -4.02 -1.77 -3.60
C ALA A 60 -5.07 -0.76 -4.10
N PRO A 61 -5.74 -0.02 -3.20
CA PRO A 61 -6.59 1.12 -3.55
C PRO A 61 -5.88 2.15 -4.42
N VAL A 62 -6.61 2.75 -5.37
CA VAL A 62 -6.10 3.71 -6.36
C VAL A 62 -5.27 4.85 -5.75
N TRP A 63 -5.68 5.36 -4.59
CA TRP A 63 -4.97 6.44 -3.91
C TRP A 63 -3.61 5.99 -3.33
N ILE A 64 -3.48 4.74 -2.86
CA ILE A 64 -2.17 4.18 -2.43
C ILE A 64 -1.26 4.00 -3.65
N GLN A 65 -1.82 3.55 -4.77
CA GLN A 65 -1.07 3.46 -6.04
C GLN A 65 -0.51 4.81 -6.45
N LYS A 66 -1.31 5.89 -6.33
CA LYS A 66 -0.86 7.26 -6.60
C LYS A 66 0.28 7.70 -5.68
N ILE A 67 0.19 7.40 -4.37
CA ILE A 67 1.25 7.75 -3.41
C ILE A 67 2.54 7.01 -3.76
N ILE A 68 2.47 5.69 -3.95
CA ILE A 68 3.66 4.88 -4.27
C ILE A 68 4.27 5.33 -5.59
N ASN A 69 3.46 5.56 -6.64
CA ASN A 69 3.97 6.09 -7.90
C ASN A 69 4.61 7.48 -7.76
N ASN A 70 4.06 8.36 -6.93
CA ASN A 70 4.65 9.67 -6.65
C ASN A 70 6.00 9.55 -5.93
N LEU A 71 6.11 8.61 -4.98
CA LEU A 71 7.37 8.33 -4.30
C LEU A 71 8.42 7.73 -5.25
N TYR A 72 8.01 6.92 -6.23
CA TYR A 72 8.90 6.35 -7.24
C TYR A 72 9.28 7.32 -8.37
N THR A 73 8.39 8.25 -8.74
CA THR A 73 8.65 9.20 -9.84
C THR A 73 9.63 10.31 -9.45
N THR A 74 9.82 10.56 -8.15
CA THR A 74 10.87 11.43 -7.60
C THR A 74 12.22 10.68 -7.53
N ARG A 75 12.63 10.07 -8.65
CA ARG A 75 13.99 9.56 -8.86
C ARG A 75 14.77 10.50 -9.79
#